data_AF-D2AT53-F1
#
_entry.id   AF-D2AT53-F1
#
_cell.length_a   1.000
_cell.length_b   1.000
_cell.length_c   1.000
_cell.angle_alpha   90.00
_cell.angle_beta   90.00
_cell.angle_gamma   90.00
#
_symmetry.space_group_name_H-M   'P 1'
#
loop_
_entity.id
_entity.type
_entity.pdbx_description
1 polymer ?
#
loop_
_entity_poly.entity_id
_entity_poly.type
_entity_poly.pdbx_seq_one_letter_code
_entity_poly.pdbx_strand_id
1 'polypeptide(L)'
;MEPRWDDPEFRTFDAPQEWSWTTDGPVRYVPVTREGLPLGFLWVALTPGAAGFVPAATSGGAGMNASVAWVARLRSAKAAGDDPLAALRRWAGEAEDALCGSVPVGAESEISSLAGLSELAGRS
;
A
#
# COMPACT_ATOMS: atom_id res chain seq x y z
N MET A 1 7.76 8.35 -44.99
CA MET A 1 6.49 8.17 -44.28
C MET A 1 6.82 7.27 -43.09
N GLU A 2 6.98 7.89 -41.93
CA GLU A 2 7.57 7.26 -40.74
C GLU A 2 6.63 6.20 -40.12
N PRO A 3 7.15 5.08 -39.60
CA PRO A 3 6.36 4.19 -38.76
C PRO A 3 6.11 4.87 -37.41
N ARG A 4 4.85 5.24 -37.19
CA ARG A 4 4.34 5.74 -35.91
C ARG A 4 4.36 4.58 -34.92
N TRP A 5 5.32 4.59 -33.99
CA TRP A 5 5.32 3.69 -32.85
C TRP A 5 4.08 4.01 -32.01
N ASP A 6 3.20 3.04 -31.93
CA ASP A 6 2.06 3.00 -31.03
C ASP A 6 2.61 2.90 -29.60
N ASP A 7 2.23 3.85 -28.74
CA ASP A 7 2.50 3.82 -27.31
C ASP A 7 2.14 2.44 -26.73
N PRO A 8 2.93 1.87 -25.80
CA PRO A 8 2.51 0.67 -25.11
C PRO A 8 1.27 1.00 -24.29
N GLU A 9 0.11 0.63 -24.82
CA GLU A 9 -1.13 0.51 -24.07
C GLU A 9 -0.82 -0.44 -22.90
N PHE A 10 -0.59 0.11 -21.70
CA PHE A 10 -0.48 -0.67 -20.48
C PHE A 10 -1.83 -1.34 -20.24
N ARG A 11 -2.01 -2.51 -20.87
CA ARG A 11 -3.10 -3.45 -20.60
C ARG A 11 -2.99 -3.87 -19.16
N THR A 12 -3.73 -3.16 -18.33
CA THR A 12 -3.97 -3.58 -16.96
C THR A 12 -4.81 -4.83 -17.06
N PHE A 13 -4.21 -5.96 -16.71
CA PHE A 13 -4.87 -7.26 -16.66
C PHE A 13 -6.16 -7.15 -15.83
N ASP A 14 -7.29 -7.40 -16.48
CA ASP A 14 -8.55 -7.70 -15.81
C ASP A 14 -8.44 -9.13 -15.27
N ALA A 15 -8.11 -9.26 -13.98
CA ALA A 15 -8.21 -10.50 -13.24
C ALA A 15 -9.33 -10.35 -12.21
N PRO A 16 -10.46 -11.08 -12.35
CA PRO A 16 -11.53 -11.02 -11.36
C PRO A 16 -11.06 -11.80 -10.12
N GLN A 17 -10.49 -11.06 -9.14
CA GLN A 17 -10.35 -11.38 -7.69
C GLN A 17 -9.16 -10.64 -7.03
N GLU A 18 -8.32 -9.95 -7.78
CA GLU A 18 -7.21 -9.17 -7.23
C GLU A 18 -7.69 -7.77 -6.88
N TRP A 19 -7.25 -7.23 -5.74
CA TRP A 19 -7.55 -5.83 -5.41
C TRP A 19 -6.96 -4.92 -6.49
N SER A 20 -7.73 -3.94 -6.97
CA SER A 20 -7.24 -2.96 -7.94
C SER A 20 -6.03 -2.23 -7.36
N TRP A 21 -4.89 -2.35 -8.04
CA TRP A 21 -3.60 -1.78 -7.60
C TRP A 21 -3.52 -0.24 -7.74
N THR A 22 -4.57 0.37 -8.29
CA THR A 22 -4.72 1.80 -8.53
C THR A 22 -6.13 2.22 -8.17
N THR A 23 -6.25 3.34 -7.45
CA THR A 23 -7.53 4.02 -7.20
C THR A 23 -7.33 5.53 -7.34
N ASP A 24 -8.28 6.17 -8.01
CA ASP A 24 -8.40 7.64 -8.06
C ASP A 24 -9.15 8.17 -6.82
N GLY A 25 -9.81 7.28 -6.08
CA GLY A 25 -10.58 7.62 -4.89
C GLY A 25 -9.73 7.80 -3.62
N PRO A 26 -10.34 8.35 -2.55
CA PRO A 26 -9.65 8.58 -1.29
C PRO A 26 -9.14 7.26 -0.69
N VAL A 27 -7.89 7.28 -0.26
CA VAL A 27 -7.23 6.16 0.42
C VAL A 27 -6.85 6.57 1.83
N ARG A 28 -7.07 5.65 2.77
CA ARG A 28 -6.53 5.77 4.12
C ARG A 28 -5.18 5.10 4.17
N TYR A 29 -4.24 5.72 4.84
CA TYR A 29 -2.89 5.22 4.97
C TYR A 29 -2.39 5.36 6.40
N VAL A 30 -1.43 4.52 6.74
CA VAL A 30 -0.68 4.58 7.98
C VAL A 30 0.81 4.45 7.68
N PRO A 31 1.66 5.23 8.34
CA PRO A 31 3.09 5.05 8.25
C PRO A 31 3.48 3.73 8.91
N VAL A 32 4.37 2.99 8.27
CA VAL A 32 5.02 1.82 8.85
C VAL A 32 6.44 2.21 9.19
N THR A 33 6.78 2.10 10.46
CA THR A 33 8.11 2.41 10.96
C THR A 33 8.74 1.17 11.57
N ARG A 34 10.07 1.09 11.53
CA ARG A 34 10.84 0.07 12.22
C ARG A 34 12.01 0.72 12.91
N GLU A 35 12.14 0.50 14.21
CA GLU A 35 13.17 1.12 15.06
C GLU A 35 13.18 2.66 14.90
N GLY A 36 12.00 3.25 14.68
CA GLY A 36 11.83 4.69 14.45
C GLY A 36 12.12 5.18 13.02
N LEU A 37 12.51 4.29 12.09
CA LEU A 37 12.76 4.63 10.68
C LEU A 37 11.53 4.33 9.80
N PRO A 38 11.08 5.25 8.94
CA PRO A 38 9.96 5.00 8.03
C PRO A 38 10.37 3.98 6.95
N LEU A 39 9.69 2.83 6.96
CA LEU A 39 9.82 1.80 5.93
C LEU A 39 8.88 2.06 4.75
N GLY A 40 7.76 2.73 4.99
CA GLY A 40 6.77 3.03 3.97
C GLY A 40 5.41 3.36 4.56
N PHE A 41 4.39 3.27 3.72
CA PHE A 41 3.02 3.56 4.06
C PHE A 41 2.13 2.40 3.62
N LEU A 42 1.43 1.81 4.58
CA LEU A 42 0.36 0.86 4.30
C LEU A 42 -0.89 1.67 3.96
N TRP A 43 -1.60 1.32 2.88
CA TRP A 43 -2.80 2.04 2.46
C TRP A 43 -3.94 1.10 2.13
N VAL A 44 -5.15 1.61 2.30
CA VAL A 44 -6.41 0.95 2.00
C VAL A 44 -7.36 1.94 1.33
N ALA A 45 -8.14 1.47 0.36
CA ALA A 45 -9.20 2.19 -0.30
C ALA A 45 -10.52 1.50 0.07
N LEU A 46 -11.49 2.26 0.58
CA LEU A 46 -12.79 1.70 0.98
C LEU A 46 -13.62 1.24 -0.23
N THR A 47 -13.45 1.89 -1.38
CA THR A 47 -14.16 1.58 -2.62
C THR A 47 -13.20 1.75 -3.80
N PRO A 48 -12.95 0.74 -4.64
CA PRO A 48 -13.58 -0.60 -4.70
C PRO A 48 -13.04 -1.62 -3.67
N GLY A 49 -12.48 -1.18 -2.53
CA GLY A 49 -11.94 -2.09 -1.53
C GLY A 49 -10.55 -2.56 -1.91
N ALA A 50 -9.58 -1.65 -2.08
CA ALA A 50 -8.20 -1.99 -2.43
C ALA A 50 -7.28 -1.84 -1.22
N ALA A 51 -6.15 -2.53 -1.19
CA ALA A 51 -5.15 -2.35 -0.15
C ALA A 51 -3.77 -2.65 -0.70
N GLY A 52 -2.76 -1.94 -0.20
CA GLY A 52 -1.40 -2.10 -0.67
C GLY A 52 -0.39 -1.44 0.26
N PHE A 53 0.87 -1.48 -0.16
CA PHE A 53 1.97 -0.88 0.57
C PHE A 53 2.84 -0.08 -0.39
N VAL A 54 3.14 1.17 -0.03
CA VAL A 54 4.08 2.03 -0.75
C VAL A 54 5.36 2.13 0.07
N PRO A 55 6.49 1.57 -0.39
CA PRO A 55 7.76 1.73 0.32
C PRO A 55 8.20 3.19 0.27
N ALA A 56 8.77 3.68 1.38
CA ALA A 56 9.37 5.01 1.43
C ALA A 56 10.66 5.02 0.61
N ALA A 57 10.93 6.08 -0.15
CA ALA A 57 12.18 6.19 -0.92
C ALA A 57 13.43 6.08 -0.04
N THR A 58 13.35 6.52 1.21
CA THR A 58 14.42 6.44 2.22
C THR A 58 14.70 5.04 2.74
N SER A 59 13.76 4.09 2.55
CA SER A 59 13.83 2.74 3.13
C SER A 59 14.59 1.72 2.27
N GLY A 60 14.79 2.02 0.98
CA GLY A 60 15.48 1.13 0.04
C GLY A 60 14.99 -0.32 0.09
N GLY A 61 15.92 -1.26 0.24
CA GLY A 61 15.61 -2.70 0.31
C GLY A 61 14.79 -3.11 1.53
N ALA A 62 14.84 -2.35 2.63
CA ALA A 62 14.06 -2.65 3.83
C ALA A 62 12.55 -2.42 3.59
N GLY A 63 12.19 -1.35 2.88
CA GLY A 63 10.80 -1.12 2.49
C GLY A 63 10.28 -2.15 1.48
N MET A 64 11.15 -2.65 0.59
CA MET A 64 10.77 -3.73 -0.33
C MET A 64 10.51 -5.05 0.41
N ASN A 65 11.32 -5.42 1.40
CA ASN A 65 11.07 -6.60 2.22
C ASN A 65 9.78 -6.45 3.04
N ALA A 66 9.57 -5.27 3.62
CA ALA A 66 8.34 -4.97 4.36
C ALA A 66 7.12 -5.02 3.44
N SER A 67 7.21 -4.55 2.20
CA SER A 67 6.09 -4.57 1.25
C SER A 67 5.61 -5.98 0.95
N VAL A 68 6.52 -6.93 0.75
CA VAL A 68 6.19 -8.35 0.52
C VAL A 68 5.43 -8.93 1.72
N ALA A 69 5.92 -8.66 2.93
CA ALA A 69 5.31 -9.16 4.16
C ALA A 69 3.92 -8.55 4.40
N TRP A 70 3.78 -7.23 4.18
CA TRP A 70 2.49 -6.53 4.31
C TRP A 70 1.48 -6.98 3.26
N VAL A 71 1.88 -7.12 1.99
CA VAL A 71 0.99 -7.60 0.93
C VAL A 71 0.49 -9.02 1.24
N ALA A 72 1.35 -9.90 1.78
CA ALA A 72 0.93 -11.23 2.20
C ALA A 72 -0.10 -11.19 3.35
N ARG A 73 0.12 -10.34 4.38
CA ARG A 73 -0.82 -10.15 5.48
C ARG A 73 -2.17 -9.59 5.02
N LEU A 74 -2.14 -8.56 4.16
CA LEU A 74 -3.34 -7.99 3.57
C LEU A 74 -4.10 -9.04 2.77
N ARG A 75 -3.43 -9.80 1.90
CA ARG A 75 -4.07 -10.87 1.12
C ARG A 75 -4.72 -11.93 2.01
N SER A 76 -4.08 -12.28 3.13
CA SER A 76 -4.65 -13.21 4.10
C SER A 76 -5.90 -12.61 4.79
N ALA A 77 -5.88 -11.33 5.15
CA ALA A 77 -7.05 -10.64 5.68
C ALA A 77 -8.21 -10.57 4.66
N LYS A 78 -7.91 -10.31 3.37
CA LYS A 78 -8.90 -10.39 2.28
C LYS A 78 -9.54 -11.76 2.21
N ALA A 79 -8.71 -12.81 2.23
CA ALA A 79 -9.17 -14.18 2.10
C ALA A 79 -10.05 -14.59 3.29
N ALA A 80 -9.84 -13.99 4.46
CA ALA A 80 -10.70 -14.13 5.62
C ALA A 80 -12.02 -13.34 5.53
N GLY A 81 -12.18 -12.48 4.51
CA GLY A 81 -13.35 -11.61 4.35
C GLY A 81 -13.35 -10.40 5.28
N ASP A 82 -12.21 -10.06 5.87
CA ASP A 82 -12.09 -8.93 6.78
C ASP A 82 -12.17 -7.61 6.02
N ASP A 83 -12.86 -6.62 6.61
CA ASP A 83 -12.92 -5.28 6.04
C ASP A 83 -11.50 -4.68 6.02
N PRO A 84 -11.04 -4.08 4.91
CA PRO A 84 -9.68 -3.57 4.80
C PRO A 84 -9.34 -2.53 5.89
N LEU A 85 -10.31 -1.77 6.38
CA LEU A 85 -10.11 -0.83 7.48
C LEU A 85 -9.99 -1.56 8.82
N ALA A 86 -10.78 -2.62 9.03
CA ALA A 86 -10.66 -3.47 10.21
C ALA A 86 -9.29 -4.16 10.26
N ALA A 87 -8.82 -4.67 9.12
CA ALA A 87 -7.47 -5.22 8.99
C ALA A 87 -6.40 -4.17 9.34
N LEU A 88 -6.48 -2.96 8.77
CA LEU A 88 -5.52 -1.90 9.05
C LEU A 88 -5.53 -1.49 10.54
N ARG A 89 -6.70 -1.39 11.17
CA ARG A 89 -6.82 -1.09 12.61
C ARG A 89 -6.36 -2.22 13.50
N ARG A 90 -6.53 -3.48 13.08
CA ARG A 90 -6.01 -4.65 13.78
C ARG A 90 -4.50 -4.63 13.81
N TRP A 91 -3.87 -4.20 12.73
CA TRP A 91 -2.43 -4.09 12.64
C TRP A 91 -1.87 -2.81 13.28
N ALA A 92 -2.69 -1.76 13.41
CA ALA A 92 -2.33 -0.55 14.14
C ALA A 92 -2.19 -0.84 15.65
N GLY A 93 -0.97 -0.69 16.18
CA GLY A 93 -0.66 -1.00 17.58
C GLY A 93 -0.23 -2.44 17.85
N GLU A 94 -0.10 -3.29 16.82
CA GLU A 94 0.59 -4.57 16.94
C GLU A 94 2.09 -4.37 17.21
N ALA A 95 2.69 -5.34 17.90
CA ALA A 95 4.11 -5.32 18.22
C ALA A 95 4.97 -5.15 16.96
N GLU A 96 6.07 -4.41 17.10
CA GLU A 96 7.01 -4.23 16.00
C GLU A 96 7.53 -5.57 15.51
N ASP A 97 7.26 -5.85 14.24
CA ASP A 97 7.70 -7.07 13.59
C ASP A 97 9.08 -6.82 12.95
N ALA A 98 10.01 -7.75 13.13
CA ALA A 98 11.38 -7.59 12.60
C ALA A 98 11.46 -7.48 11.07
N LEU A 99 10.40 -7.88 10.35
CA LEU A 99 10.29 -7.75 8.89
C LEU A 99 9.30 -6.66 8.46
N CYS A 100 8.19 -6.53 9.19
CA CYS A 100 7.09 -5.65 8.79
C CYS A 100 7.16 -4.26 9.42
N GLY A 101 7.97 -4.07 10.47
CA GLY A 101 7.89 -2.89 11.33
C GLY A 101 6.63 -2.90 12.20
N SER A 102 6.32 -1.75 12.79
CA SER A 102 5.08 -1.48 13.50
C SER A 102 4.29 -0.38 12.80
N VAL A 103 2.97 -0.44 12.95
CA VAL A 103 2.08 0.65 12.60
C VAL A 103 1.77 1.40 13.89
N PRO A 104 2.14 2.69 14.01
CA PRO A 104 1.83 3.48 15.20
C PRO A 104 0.31 3.66 15.33
N VAL A 105 -0.18 3.43 16.55
CA VAL A 105 -1.60 3.63 16.88
C VAL A 105 -2.00 5.09 16.66
N GLY A 106 -3.13 5.32 15.98
CA GLY A 106 -3.64 6.67 15.72
C GLY A 106 -2.93 7.44 14.60
N ALA A 107 -1.99 6.83 13.88
CA ALA A 107 -1.34 7.44 12.71
C ALA A 107 -2.15 7.26 11.40
N GLU A 108 -3.44 6.90 11.50
CA GLU A 108 -4.36 6.81 10.38
C GLU A 108 -4.55 8.21 9.78
N SER A 109 -4.20 8.34 8.51
CA SER A 109 -4.41 9.55 7.72
C SER A 109 -5.15 9.20 6.45
N GLU A 110 -5.80 10.17 5.85
CA GLU A 110 -6.51 10.02 4.58
C GLU A 110 -5.89 10.94 3.54
N ILE A 111 -5.82 10.47 2.30
CA ILE A 111 -5.39 11.27 1.16
C ILE A 111 -6.34 11.03 0.00
N SER A 112 -6.53 12.07 -0.81
CA SER A 112 -7.53 12.05 -1.89
C SER A 112 -7.22 11.04 -3.00
N SER A 113 -5.95 10.66 -3.19
CA SER A 113 -5.55 9.70 -4.23
C SER A 113 -4.23 9.00 -3.90
N LEU A 114 -4.01 7.81 -4.48
CA LEU A 114 -2.77 7.03 -4.34
C LEU A 114 -1.52 7.77 -4.86
N ALA A 115 -1.67 8.60 -5.90
CA ALA A 115 -0.57 9.40 -6.45
C ALA A 115 0.04 10.33 -5.38
N GLY A 116 -0.80 11.03 -4.63
CA GLY A 116 -0.34 11.89 -3.54
C GLY A 116 0.35 11.11 -2.41
N LEU A 117 -0.03 9.85 -2.18
CA LEU A 117 0.67 8.99 -1.23
C LEU A 117 2.07 8.61 -1.73
N SER A 118 2.21 8.34 -3.02
CA SER A 118 3.51 8.06 -3.65
C SER A 118 4.44 9.27 -3.55
N GLU A 119 3.91 10.47 -3.81
CA GLU A 119 4.66 11.72 -3.63
C GLU A 119 5.09 11.93 -2.17
N LEU A 120 4.19 11.66 -1.22
CA LEU A 120 4.48 11.71 0.22
C LEU A 120 5.56 10.69 0.63
N ALA A 121 5.57 9.53 -0.03
CA ALA A 121 6.62 8.52 0.14
C ALA A 121 7.95 8.88 -0.56
N GLY A 122 8.01 9.99 -1.29
CA GLY A 122 9.20 10.43 -2.04
C GLY A 122 9.43 9.66 -3.34
N ARG A 123 8.40 8.99 -3.87
CA ARG A 123 8.40 8.41 -5.22
C ARG A 123 7.73 9.40 -6.17
N SER A 124 8.54 10.24 -6.81
CA SER A 124 8.19 11.15 -7.91
C SER A 124 8.74 10.65 -9.24
#